data_AF-F4XNQ1-F1
#
_entry.id   AF-F4XNQ1-F1
#
_cell.length_a   1.000
_cell.length_b   1.000
_cell.length_c   1.000
_cell.angle_alpha   90.00
_cell.angle_beta   90.00
_cell.angle_gamma   90.00
#
_symmetry.space_group_name_H-M   'P 1'
#
loop_
_entity.id
_entity.type
_entity.pdbx_description
1 polymer ?
#
loop_
_entity_poly.entity_id
_entity_poly.type
_entity_poly.pdbx_seq_one_letter_code
_entity_poly.pdbx_strand_id
1 'polypeptide(L)'
;MKSNTNRFEDELFIKAAKLWNLEKLYTELAHKKNIATNREIKLTPVEKACLRGLLCGYPPKKIAAALHWSCGSLSVQLTKGLYRYVESLTNRKSNTLKSWRDISIWLEAAGYKTPQQSQDWGEAPQISAFYGRTRELNTLKQWISLKGSQLVAILGIVGVGKTSLAAKLAREIQEEFDYIIWRSLSSAQPLKQLLAQLIPFLSHQQSSELPEDINLLMSHFLECLREHRCLVILDDAEQILSRGTLVGKYQAGYEDYGQLFRRVAQERHQSCLLLISWEPPLEMELLEKKTIPLVH
;
A
#
# COMPACT_ATOMS: atom_id res chain seq x y z
N MET A 1 32.59 25.00 0.04
CA MET A 1 31.76 25.09 1.26
C MET A 1 30.31 25.33 0.84
N LYS A 2 29.45 24.30 0.81
CA LYS A 2 28.01 24.50 0.59
C LYS A 2 27.41 24.90 1.93
N SER A 3 26.96 26.15 2.04
CA SER A 3 26.28 26.63 3.25
C SER A 3 24.96 25.87 3.41
N ASN A 4 24.94 24.88 4.30
CA ASN A 4 23.71 24.26 4.76
C ASN A 4 23.08 25.18 5.80
N THR A 5 22.56 26.33 5.34
CA THR A 5 21.81 27.25 6.19
C THR A 5 20.42 26.65 6.33
N ASN A 6 20.15 25.98 7.45
CA ASN A 6 18.81 25.46 7.75
C ASN A 6 17.88 26.68 7.87
N ARG A 7 16.97 26.87 6.91
CA ARG A 7 16.05 28.01 6.90
C ARG A 7 14.84 27.67 7.76
N PHE A 8 14.30 28.63 8.52
CA PHE A 8 13.19 28.36 9.44
C PHE A 8 11.95 27.78 8.71
N GLU A 9 11.71 28.18 7.45
CA GLU A 9 10.60 27.65 6.65
C GLU A 9 10.73 26.14 6.42
N ASP A 10 11.96 25.62 6.35
CA ASP A 10 12.23 24.20 6.13
C ASP A 10 11.82 23.33 7.33
N GLU A 11 11.66 23.92 8.51
CA GLU A 11 11.18 23.22 9.73
C GLU A 11 9.66 23.27 9.90
N LEU A 12 8.94 24.08 9.11
CA LEU A 12 7.49 24.19 9.20
C LEU A 12 6.76 23.03 8.53
N PHE A 13 5.70 22.54 9.19
CA PHE A 13 4.76 21.56 8.64
C PHE A 13 5.40 20.26 8.11
N ILE A 14 6.52 19.83 8.72
CA ILE A 14 7.28 18.65 8.31
C ILE A 14 6.48 17.33 8.29
N LYS A 15 5.34 17.28 9.00
CA LYS A 15 4.42 16.13 8.98
C LYS A 15 3.92 15.80 7.57
N ALA A 16 3.88 16.78 6.66
CA ALA A 16 3.50 16.54 5.26
C ALA A 16 4.43 15.51 4.58
N ALA A 17 5.72 15.46 4.95
CA ALA A 17 6.67 14.52 4.37
C ALA A 17 6.36 13.05 4.69
N LYS A 18 5.50 12.79 5.69
CA LYS A 18 5.07 11.43 6.05
C LYS A 18 3.95 10.89 5.14
N LEU A 19 3.19 11.79 4.51
CA LEU A 19 1.96 11.45 3.79
C LEU A 19 2.02 11.86 2.32
N TRP A 20 3.04 12.59 1.89
CA TRP A 20 3.12 13.16 0.55
C TRP A 20 4.52 13.02 -0.02
N ASN A 21 4.60 12.71 -1.32
CA ASN A 21 5.87 12.65 -2.04
C ASN A 21 6.33 14.08 -2.36
N LEU A 22 6.91 14.73 -1.35
CA LEU A 22 7.31 16.14 -1.43
C LEU A 22 8.40 16.37 -2.47
N GLU A 23 9.30 15.40 -2.69
CA GLU A 23 10.36 15.51 -3.69
C GLU A 23 9.77 15.62 -5.10
N LYS A 24 8.86 14.70 -5.46
CA LYS A 24 8.16 14.73 -6.73
C LYS A 24 7.30 15.98 -6.86
N LEU A 25 6.54 16.34 -5.82
CA LEU A 25 5.71 17.56 -5.81
C LEU A 25 6.53 18.81 -6.05
N TYR A 26 7.65 18.98 -5.34
CA TYR A 26 8.48 20.18 -5.49
C TYR A 26 9.12 20.28 -6.87
N THR A 27 9.51 19.15 -7.45
CA THR A 27 10.11 19.09 -8.79
C THR A 27 9.08 19.44 -9.86
N GLU A 28 7.91 18.81 -9.82
CA GLU A 28 6.84 19.03 -10.79
C GLU A 28 6.22 20.43 -10.70
N LEU A 29 6.00 20.95 -9.49
CA LEU A 29 5.51 22.30 -9.29
C LEU A 29 6.55 23.36 -9.72
N ALA A 30 7.86 23.10 -9.53
CA ALA A 30 8.90 23.97 -10.07
C ALA A 30 8.87 23.97 -11.61
N HIS A 31 8.65 22.82 -12.25
CA HIS A 31 8.46 22.77 -13.70
C HIS A 31 7.26 23.62 -14.16
N LYS A 32 6.11 23.53 -13.47
CA LYS A 32 4.94 24.39 -13.77
C LYS A 32 5.22 25.88 -13.56
N LYS A 33 5.99 26.23 -12.53
CA LYS A 33 6.45 27.61 -12.27
C LYS A 33 7.37 28.12 -13.39
N ASN A 34 8.26 27.27 -13.90
CA ASN A 34 9.18 27.64 -14.98
C ASN A 34 8.43 27.94 -16.27
N ILE A 35 7.40 27.14 -16.61
CA ILE A 35 6.53 27.40 -17.76
C ILE A 35 5.84 28.77 -17.62
N ALA A 36 5.34 29.10 -16.42
CA ALA A 36 4.66 30.37 -16.18
C ALA A 36 5.59 31.60 -16.20
N THR A 37 6.87 31.43 -15.85
CA THR A 37 7.84 32.53 -15.67
C THR A 37 8.88 32.63 -16.80
N ASN A 38 8.93 31.64 -17.69
CA ASN A 38 9.95 31.46 -18.73
C ASN A 38 11.40 31.52 -18.20
N ARG A 39 11.60 31.03 -16.96
CA ARG A 39 12.88 31.04 -16.24
C ARG A 39 13.01 29.76 -15.42
N GLU A 40 14.24 29.29 -15.24
CA GLU A 40 14.51 28.10 -14.43
C GLU A 40 14.58 28.46 -12.93
N ILE A 41 13.43 28.43 -12.25
CA ILE A 41 13.25 28.89 -10.88
C ILE A 41 12.71 27.75 -10.01
N LYS A 42 13.47 27.35 -8.99
CA LYS A 42 12.99 26.42 -7.97
C LYS A 42 11.84 27.02 -7.14
N LEU A 43 11.05 26.18 -6.50
CA LEU A 43 10.14 26.64 -5.45
C LEU A 43 10.94 27.30 -4.32
N THR A 44 10.47 28.47 -3.88
CA THR A 44 11.05 29.19 -2.74
C THR A 44 10.75 28.43 -1.44
N PRO A 45 11.53 28.66 -0.36
CA PRO A 45 11.24 28.05 0.95
C PRO A 45 9.83 28.35 1.44
N VAL A 46 9.36 29.59 1.21
CA VAL A 46 8.00 30.01 1.55
C VAL A 46 6.95 29.21 0.75
N GLU A 47 7.15 29.02 -0.56
CA GLU A 47 6.22 28.20 -1.37
C GLU A 47 6.18 26.74 -0.88
N LYS A 48 7.33 26.17 -0.51
CA LYS A 48 7.41 24.81 0.07
C LYS A 48 6.71 24.72 1.42
N ALA A 49 6.89 25.70 2.30
CA ALA A 49 6.21 25.75 3.59
C ALA A 49 4.69 25.93 3.42
N CYS A 50 4.26 26.79 2.50
CA CYS A 50 2.84 26.94 2.14
C CYS A 50 2.23 25.62 1.69
N LEU A 51 2.90 24.92 0.75
CA LEU A 51 2.43 23.63 0.25
C LEU A 51 2.29 22.62 1.38
N ARG A 52 3.33 22.44 2.21
CA ARG A 52 3.26 21.52 3.36
C ARG A 52 2.15 21.88 4.34
N GLY A 53 1.91 23.16 4.60
CA GLY A 53 0.82 23.62 5.45
C GLY A 53 -0.55 23.20 4.90
N LEU A 54 -0.78 23.41 3.60
CA LEU A 54 -2.03 23.01 2.93
C LEU A 54 -2.22 21.48 2.93
N LEU A 55 -1.15 20.73 2.64
CA LEU A 55 -1.14 19.27 2.64
C LEU A 55 -1.37 18.66 4.04
N CYS A 56 -1.01 19.39 5.11
CA CYS A 56 -1.35 19.03 6.49
C CYS A 56 -2.78 19.45 6.89
N GLY A 57 -3.58 20.01 5.99
CA GLY A 57 -4.93 20.46 6.29
C GLY A 57 -5.01 21.77 7.08
N TYR A 58 -3.95 22.59 7.10
CA TYR A 58 -3.99 23.90 7.76
C TYR A 58 -4.58 24.98 6.83
N PRO A 59 -5.51 25.81 7.31
CA PRO A 59 -6.04 26.92 6.52
C PRO A 59 -4.97 28.02 6.31
N PRO A 60 -5.04 28.81 5.22
CA PRO A 60 -4.09 29.87 4.92
C PRO A 60 -3.82 30.83 6.08
N LYS A 61 -4.84 31.18 6.87
CA LYS A 61 -4.66 32.03 8.07
C LYS A 61 -3.67 31.44 9.09
N LYS A 62 -3.71 30.12 9.33
CA LYS A 62 -2.77 29.44 10.24
C LYS A 62 -1.36 29.34 9.63
N ILE A 63 -1.28 29.10 8.32
CA ILE A 63 -0.02 29.07 7.59
C ILE A 63 0.67 30.45 7.63
N ALA A 64 -0.09 31.54 7.45
CA ALA A 64 0.42 32.90 7.50
C ALA A 64 1.01 33.23 8.88
N ALA A 65 0.30 32.87 9.95
CA ALA A 65 0.77 33.05 11.31
C ALA A 65 2.09 32.29 11.58
N ALA A 66 2.20 31.04 11.10
CA ALA A 66 3.42 30.23 11.25
C ALA A 66 4.61 30.78 10.45
N LEU A 67 4.35 31.47 9.34
CA LEU A 67 5.37 32.11 8.51
C LEU A 67 5.72 33.54 8.96
N HIS A 68 5.08 34.06 10.02
CA HIS A 68 5.15 35.47 10.42
C HIS A 68 4.74 36.44 9.30
N TRP A 69 3.76 36.05 8.49
CA TRP A 69 3.21 36.84 7.39
C TRP A 69 1.80 37.35 7.70
N SER A 70 1.40 38.44 7.01
CA SER A 70 0.00 38.85 7.00
C SER A 70 -0.85 37.88 6.17
N CYS A 71 -2.12 37.70 6.55
CA CYS A 71 -3.05 36.85 5.80
C CYS A 71 -3.25 37.35 4.35
N GLY A 72 -3.20 38.68 4.13
CA GLY A 72 -3.33 39.28 2.80
C GLY A 72 -2.15 38.95 1.89
N SER A 73 -0.92 39.12 2.40
CA SER A 73 0.31 38.79 1.67
C SER A 73 0.36 37.31 1.26
N LEU A 74 -0.01 36.41 2.19
CA LEU A 74 -0.06 34.97 1.89
C LEU A 74 -1.12 34.65 0.83
N SER A 75 -2.30 35.26 0.93
CA SER A 75 -3.39 35.02 -0.03
C SER A 75 -2.99 35.38 -1.46
N VAL A 76 -2.30 36.51 -1.63
CA VAL A 76 -1.76 36.93 -2.94
C VAL A 76 -0.72 35.93 -3.45
N GLN A 77 0.21 35.50 -2.60
CA GLN A 77 1.24 34.51 -2.94
C GLN A 77 0.65 33.18 -3.40
N LEU A 78 -0.39 32.70 -2.70
CA LEU A 78 -1.08 31.45 -3.04
C LEU A 78 -1.85 31.59 -4.35
N THR A 79 -2.65 32.65 -4.48
CA THR A 79 -3.56 32.84 -5.62
C THR A 79 -2.82 33.07 -6.94
N LYS A 80 -1.72 33.83 -6.92
CA LYS A 80 -0.91 34.13 -8.11
C LYS A 80 0.18 33.09 -8.36
N GLY A 81 0.54 32.29 -7.37
CA GLY A 81 1.59 31.27 -7.45
C GLY A 81 1.03 29.88 -7.29
N LEU A 82 1.16 29.33 -6.07
CA LEU A 82 1.00 27.90 -5.79
C LEU A 82 -0.32 27.31 -6.30
N TYR A 83 -1.44 28.03 -6.20
CA TYR A 83 -2.73 27.55 -6.69
C TYR A 83 -2.76 27.37 -8.20
N ARG A 84 -2.13 28.28 -8.96
CA ARG A 84 -2.01 28.18 -10.43
C ARG A 84 -1.17 26.99 -10.83
N TYR A 85 -0.08 26.75 -10.09
CA TYR A 85 0.81 25.63 -10.36
C TYR A 85 0.09 24.30 -10.11
N VAL A 86 -0.70 24.19 -9.03
CA VAL A 86 -1.49 23.00 -8.71
C VAL A 86 -2.63 22.79 -9.72
N GLU A 87 -3.34 23.84 -10.15
CA GLU A 87 -4.34 23.76 -11.22
C GLU A 87 -3.73 23.19 -12.50
N SER A 88 -2.59 23.74 -12.93
CA SER A 88 -1.86 23.27 -14.12
C SER A 88 -1.29 21.86 -13.95
N LEU A 89 -0.86 21.48 -12.74
CA LEU A 89 -0.34 20.15 -12.45
C LEU A 89 -1.42 19.07 -12.47
N THR A 90 -2.62 19.42 -12.04
CA THR A 90 -3.76 18.50 -11.94
C THR A 90 -4.67 18.56 -13.17
N ASN A 91 -4.19 19.13 -14.28
CA ASN A 91 -4.91 19.30 -15.55
C ASN A 91 -6.27 20.00 -15.40
N ARG A 92 -6.36 20.98 -14.49
CA ARG A 92 -7.56 21.78 -14.25
C ARG A 92 -7.44 23.15 -14.90
N LYS A 93 -8.57 23.72 -15.32
CA LYS A 93 -8.61 25.09 -15.84
C LYS A 93 -8.18 26.08 -14.77
N SER A 94 -7.54 27.17 -15.18
CA SER A 94 -7.15 28.25 -14.28
C SER A 94 -8.38 28.88 -13.62
N ASN A 95 -8.28 29.24 -12.33
CA ASN A 95 -9.34 29.86 -11.50
C ASN A 95 -10.48 28.90 -11.14
N THR A 96 -10.23 27.60 -11.11
CA THR A 96 -11.23 26.61 -10.69
C THR A 96 -11.17 26.30 -9.20
N LEU A 97 -10.06 26.61 -8.53
CA LEU A 97 -9.90 26.37 -7.10
C LEU A 97 -10.80 27.31 -6.28
N LYS A 98 -11.85 26.77 -5.66
CA LYS A 98 -12.78 27.53 -4.80
C LYS A 98 -12.45 27.40 -3.32
N SER A 99 -11.84 26.28 -2.91
CA SER A 99 -11.48 26.01 -1.53
C SER A 99 -10.02 25.60 -1.45
N TRP A 100 -9.28 26.11 -0.47
CA TRP A 100 -7.89 25.68 -0.23
C TRP A 100 -7.80 24.19 0.11
N ARG A 101 -8.89 23.58 0.62
CA ARG A 101 -8.98 22.14 0.93
C ARG A 101 -8.90 21.27 -0.32
N ASP A 102 -9.31 21.81 -1.46
CA ASP A 102 -9.30 21.09 -2.73
C ASP A 102 -7.87 20.76 -3.18
N ILE A 103 -6.86 21.52 -2.70
CA ILE A 103 -5.45 21.28 -3.03
C ILE A 103 -5.01 19.87 -2.65
N SER A 104 -5.27 19.42 -1.41
CA SER A 104 -4.90 18.07 -0.99
C SER A 104 -5.70 17.03 -1.78
N ILE A 105 -7.00 17.24 -1.97
CA ILE A 105 -7.87 16.31 -2.71
C ILE A 105 -7.34 16.12 -4.15
N TRP A 106 -6.97 17.20 -4.82
CA TRP A 106 -6.53 17.14 -6.21
C TRP A 106 -5.13 16.52 -6.36
N LEU A 107 -4.22 16.82 -5.43
CA LEU A 107 -2.89 16.23 -5.44
C LEU A 107 -2.92 14.75 -5.02
N GLU A 108 -3.85 14.35 -4.15
CA GLU A 108 -4.11 12.95 -3.82
C GLU A 108 -4.62 12.19 -5.04
N ALA A 109 -5.66 12.70 -5.72
CA ALA A 109 -6.21 12.10 -6.94
C ALA A 109 -5.19 12.05 -8.10
N ALA A 110 -4.20 12.95 -8.10
CA ALA A 110 -3.10 12.94 -9.06
C ALA A 110 -1.90 12.07 -8.63
N GLY A 111 -2.03 11.29 -7.55
CA GLY A 111 -1.04 10.30 -7.12
C GLY A 111 0.20 10.89 -6.42
N TYR A 112 0.09 12.06 -5.80
CA TYR A 112 1.19 12.69 -5.05
C TYR A 112 1.19 12.41 -3.55
N LYS A 113 0.10 11.85 -3.03
CA LYS A 113 0.07 11.33 -1.66
C LYS A 113 0.92 10.06 -1.65
N THR A 114 1.88 9.95 -0.73
CA THR A 114 2.61 8.68 -0.60
C THR A 114 1.60 7.62 -0.21
N PRO A 115 1.62 6.43 -0.84
CA PRO A 115 0.84 5.30 -0.32
C PRO A 115 1.27 5.12 1.13
N GLN A 116 0.37 5.44 2.05
CA GLN A 116 0.59 5.16 3.46
C GLN A 116 0.48 3.64 3.56
N GLN A 117 1.57 2.98 3.98
CA GLN A 117 1.56 1.53 4.20
C GLN A 117 0.33 1.18 5.04
N SER A 118 -0.64 0.56 4.39
CA SER A 118 -1.91 0.26 5.01
C SER A 118 -1.79 -1.17 5.51
N GLN A 119 -1.74 -1.30 6.83
CA GLN A 119 -1.51 -2.57 7.50
C GLN A 119 -2.77 -2.96 8.26
N ASP A 120 -3.30 -4.13 7.94
CA ASP A 120 -4.36 -4.79 8.67
C ASP A 120 -3.85 -6.15 9.13
N TRP A 121 -3.40 -6.19 10.38
CA TRP A 121 -2.80 -7.38 10.98
C TRP A 121 -3.83 -8.42 11.44
N GLY A 122 -5.14 -8.16 11.34
CA GLY A 122 -6.19 -9.13 11.70
C GLY A 122 -5.89 -9.93 12.97
N GLU A 123 -5.89 -11.25 12.85
CA GLU A 123 -5.59 -12.21 13.92
C GLU A 123 -4.09 -12.55 14.07
N ALA A 124 -3.17 -11.84 13.43
CA ALA A 124 -1.75 -12.13 13.49
C ALA A 124 -1.22 -12.06 14.93
N PRO A 125 -0.41 -13.04 15.38
CA PRO A 125 0.08 -13.04 16.75
C PRO A 125 1.10 -11.92 17.00
N GLN A 126 1.11 -11.40 18.23
CA GLN A 126 2.19 -10.55 18.68
C GLN A 126 3.44 -11.36 19.01
N ILE A 127 4.49 -11.17 18.23
CA ILE A 127 5.78 -11.82 18.48
C ILE A 127 6.60 -10.96 19.45
N SER A 128 6.79 -11.46 20.66
CA SER A 128 7.66 -10.88 21.69
C SER A 128 9.08 -11.46 21.67
N ALA A 129 9.20 -12.75 21.35
CA ALA A 129 10.48 -13.45 21.20
C ALA A 129 10.42 -14.43 20.02
N PHE A 130 11.51 -14.51 19.24
CA PHE A 130 11.63 -15.39 18.08
C PHE A 130 13.02 -16.00 18.07
N TYR A 131 13.11 -17.34 18.06
CA TYR A 131 14.36 -18.08 18.18
C TYR A 131 14.51 -19.07 17.03
N GLY A 132 15.73 -19.20 16.52
CA GLY A 132 16.03 -20.11 15.40
C GLY A 132 15.32 -19.71 14.10
N ARG A 133 15.15 -20.68 13.20
CA ARG A 133 14.45 -20.53 11.89
C ARG A 133 15.00 -19.45 10.94
N THR A 134 16.22 -18.99 11.17
CA THR A 134 16.86 -17.93 10.35
C THR A 134 17.02 -18.35 8.90
N ARG A 135 17.28 -19.65 8.64
CA ARG A 135 17.42 -20.18 7.28
C ARG A 135 16.09 -20.07 6.53
N GLU A 136 15.00 -20.48 7.15
CA GLU A 136 13.66 -20.44 6.58
C GLU A 136 13.21 -19.00 6.35
N LEU A 137 13.43 -18.12 7.34
CA LEU A 137 13.15 -16.70 7.24
C LEU A 137 13.90 -16.05 6.07
N ASN A 138 15.21 -16.30 5.94
CA ASN A 138 16.02 -15.77 4.83
C ASN A 138 15.57 -16.32 3.47
N THR A 139 15.18 -17.60 3.42
CA THR A 139 14.67 -18.22 2.19
C THR A 139 13.37 -17.55 1.74
N LEU A 140 12.45 -17.32 2.69
CA LEU A 140 11.18 -16.64 2.43
C LEU A 140 11.39 -15.20 1.96
N LYS A 141 12.28 -14.44 2.62
CA LYS A 141 12.67 -13.09 2.16
C LYS A 141 13.22 -13.11 0.73
N GLN A 142 14.11 -14.05 0.42
CA GLN A 142 14.65 -14.17 -0.93
C GLN A 142 13.56 -14.47 -1.96
N TRP A 143 12.58 -15.30 -1.62
CA TRP A 143 11.50 -15.64 -2.53
C TRP A 143 10.54 -14.48 -2.76
N ILE A 144 10.17 -13.77 -1.71
CA ILE A 144 9.14 -12.72 -1.74
C ILE A 144 9.76 -11.39 -2.21
N SER A 145 10.76 -10.90 -1.51
CA SER A 145 11.37 -9.59 -1.76
C SER A 145 12.23 -9.55 -3.02
N LEU A 146 13.15 -10.51 -3.16
CA LEU A 146 14.17 -10.48 -4.23
C LEU A 146 13.68 -11.13 -5.53
N LYS A 147 13.05 -12.30 -5.44
CA LYS A 147 12.56 -13.04 -6.62
C LYS A 147 11.13 -12.66 -7.03
N GLY A 148 10.42 -11.83 -6.24
CA GLY A 148 9.07 -11.36 -6.57
C GLY A 148 8.04 -12.49 -6.73
N SER A 149 8.11 -13.53 -5.89
CA SER A 149 7.19 -14.67 -6.01
C SER A 149 5.78 -14.23 -5.65
N GLN A 150 4.82 -14.54 -6.54
CA GLN A 150 3.42 -14.11 -6.38
C GLN A 150 2.61 -15.01 -5.45
N LEU A 151 3.01 -16.27 -5.32
CA LEU A 151 2.39 -17.26 -4.45
C LEU A 151 3.49 -18.05 -3.74
N VAL A 152 3.43 -18.09 -2.41
CA VAL A 152 4.36 -18.81 -1.53
C VAL A 152 3.54 -19.52 -0.46
N ALA A 153 3.97 -20.71 -0.03
CA ALA A 153 3.36 -21.40 1.11
C ALA A 153 4.40 -21.80 2.16
N ILE A 154 4.03 -21.65 3.43
CA ILE A 154 4.72 -22.23 4.58
C ILE A 154 3.93 -23.46 5.02
N LEU A 155 4.56 -24.63 4.90
CA LEU A 155 3.94 -25.92 5.18
C LEU A 155 4.56 -26.59 6.41
N GLY A 156 3.79 -27.36 7.15
CA GLY A 156 4.30 -28.12 8.29
C GLY A 156 3.24 -28.48 9.33
N ILE A 157 3.57 -29.35 10.27
CA ILE A 157 2.62 -29.85 11.27
C ILE A 157 2.05 -28.75 12.17
N VAL A 158 0.97 -29.05 12.88
CA VAL A 158 0.40 -28.12 13.88
C VAL A 158 1.41 -27.85 14.99
N GLY A 159 1.48 -26.60 15.47
CA GLY A 159 2.36 -26.22 16.59
C GLY A 159 3.84 -26.00 16.25
N VAL A 160 4.30 -26.27 15.02
CA VAL A 160 5.71 -26.07 14.60
C VAL A 160 6.15 -24.60 14.54
N GLY A 161 5.21 -23.65 14.68
CA GLY A 161 5.47 -22.21 14.65
C GLY A 161 5.39 -21.56 13.26
N LYS A 162 4.62 -22.12 12.31
CA LYS A 162 4.41 -21.53 10.97
C LYS A 162 3.89 -20.09 11.04
N THR A 163 2.82 -19.89 11.81
CA THR A 163 2.18 -18.59 12.04
C THR A 163 3.17 -17.57 12.60
N SER A 164 3.98 -17.96 13.59
CA SER A 164 5.03 -17.10 14.16
C SER A 164 6.12 -16.78 13.14
N LEU A 165 6.53 -17.74 12.30
CA LEU A 165 7.50 -17.48 11.23
C LEU A 165 6.96 -16.46 10.21
N ALA A 166 5.71 -16.63 9.77
CA ALA A 166 5.06 -15.72 8.83
C ALA A 166 4.87 -14.31 9.40
N ALA A 167 4.42 -14.18 10.65
CA ALA A 167 4.27 -12.88 11.31
C ALA A 167 5.63 -12.19 11.53
N LYS A 168 6.70 -12.96 11.82
CA LYS A 168 8.07 -12.43 11.93
C LYS A 168 8.56 -11.91 10.58
N LEU A 169 8.38 -12.72 9.53
CA LEU A 169 8.72 -12.37 8.16
C LEU A 169 8.01 -11.09 7.71
N ALA A 170 6.67 -11.06 7.84
CA ALA A 170 5.85 -9.95 7.38
C ALA A 170 6.28 -8.63 8.01
N ARG A 171 6.59 -8.62 9.31
CA ARG A 171 7.10 -7.42 10.01
C ARG A 171 8.48 -6.97 9.52
N GLU A 172 9.34 -7.90 9.10
CA GLU A 172 10.69 -7.56 8.63
C GLU A 172 10.71 -7.05 7.19
N ILE A 173 9.74 -7.44 6.36
CA ILE A 173 9.63 -7.00 4.97
C ILE A 173 8.52 -5.96 4.77
N GLN A 174 7.88 -5.50 5.85
CA GLN A 174 6.68 -4.67 5.79
C GLN A 174 6.89 -3.39 4.98
N GLU A 175 8.09 -2.83 5.05
CA GLU A 175 8.41 -1.56 4.41
C GLU A 175 8.51 -1.66 2.88
N GLU A 176 8.53 -2.88 2.35
CA GLU A 176 8.61 -3.17 0.91
C GLU A 176 7.24 -3.30 0.24
N PHE A 177 6.14 -3.17 0.99
CA PHE A 177 4.77 -3.35 0.51
C PHE A 177 3.91 -2.13 0.83
N ASP A 178 3.08 -1.72 -0.13
CA ASP A 178 2.08 -0.67 0.04
C ASP A 178 0.94 -1.12 0.97
N TYR A 179 0.61 -2.42 0.94
CA TYR A 179 -0.41 -3.02 1.78
C TYR A 179 0.06 -4.32 2.41
N ILE A 180 -0.30 -4.52 3.67
CA ILE A 180 -0.15 -5.79 4.36
C ILE A 180 -1.50 -6.13 4.95
N ILE A 181 -2.00 -7.32 4.61
CA ILE A 181 -3.26 -7.80 5.14
C ILE A 181 -3.11 -9.25 5.59
N TRP A 182 -3.52 -9.50 6.83
CA TRP A 182 -3.54 -10.83 7.42
C TRP A 182 -4.98 -11.25 7.67
N ARG A 183 -5.35 -12.46 7.25
CA ARG A 183 -6.64 -13.08 7.56
C ARG A 183 -6.45 -14.54 7.93
N SER A 184 -7.13 -14.99 8.99
CA SER A 184 -7.28 -16.42 9.28
C SER A 184 -8.48 -17.00 8.51
N LEU A 185 -8.28 -18.17 7.90
CA LEU A 185 -9.32 -18.99 7.29
C LEU A 185 -9.93 -19.99 8.28
N SER A 186 -9.63 -19.87 9.59
CA SER A 186 -10.11 -20.76 10.66
C SER A 186 -11.63 -20.97 10.70
N SER A 187 -12.40 -19.97 10.27
CA SER A 187 -13.88 -20.01 10.19
C SER A 187 -14.42 -20.63 8.90
N ALA A 188 -13.56 -21.15 8.02
CA ALA A 188 -13.90 -21.58 6.67
C ALA A 188 -14.72 -20.50 5.94
N GLN A 189 -14.19 -19.28 5.88
CA GLN A 189 -14.91 -18.16 5.29
C GLN A 189 -15.04 -18.34 3.76
N PRO A 190 -16.22 -18.19 3.13
CA PRO A 190 -16.36 -18.27 1.68
C PRO A 190 -15.54 -17.20 0.96
N LEU A 191 -14.98 -17.51 -0.22
CA LEU A 191 -14.09 -16.61 -0.94
C LEU A 191 -14.73 -15.24 -1.22
N LYS A 192 -16.00 -15.21 -1.61
CA LYS A 192 -16.74 -13.97 -1.87
C LYS A 192 -16.69 -13.02 -0.67
N GLN A 193 -16.83 -13.56 0.54
CA GLN A 193 -16.81 -12.78 1.77
C GLN A 193 -15.40 -12.28 2.08
N LEU A 194 -14.38 -13.11 1.88
CA LEU A 194 -12.97 -12.70 2.02
C LEU A 194 -12.65 -11.54 1.05
N LEU A 195 -12.94 -11.69 -0.24
CA LEU A 195 -12.68 -10.65 -1.25
C LEU A 195 -13.42 -9.34 -0.96
N ALA A 196 -14.66 -9.42 -0.47
CA ALA A 196 -15.42 -8.25 -0.07
C ALA A 196 -14.81 -7.50 1.12
N GLN A 197 -13.98 -8.15 1.94
CA GLN A 197 -13.20 -7.50 2.98
C GLN A 197 -11.86 -6.95 2.46
N LEU A 198 -11.18 -7.70 1.57
CA LEU A 198 -9.86 -7.32 1.06
C LEU A 198 -9.93 -6.13 0.10
N ILE A 199 -10.84 -6.16 -0.88
CA ILE A 199 -10.87 -5.16 -1.97
C ILE A 199 -11.03 -3.73 -1.45
N PRO A 200 -12.01 -3.41 -0.56
CA PRO A 200 -12.16 -2.04 -0.07
C PRO A 200 -10.94 -1.52 0.69
N PHE A 201 -10.22 -2.41 1.37
CA PHE A 201 -8.98 -2.05 2.06
C PHE A 201 -7.87 -1.72 1.06
N LEU A 202 -7.69 -2.57 0.05
CA LEU A 202 -6.65 -2.42 -0.98
C LEU A 202 -6.92 -1.28 -1.98
N SER A 203 -8.17 -0.79 -2.07
CA SER A 203 -8.56 0.31 -2.96
C SER A 203 -8.64 1.68 -2.25
N HIS A 204 -8.11 1.81 -1.02
CA HIS A 204 -8.26 3.01 -0.18
C HIS A 204 -9.72 3.42 0.08
N GLN A 205 -10.63 2.46 0.20
CA GLN A 205 -12.07 2.68 0.39
C GLN A 205 -12.71 3.52 -0.73
N GLN A 206 -12.13 3.51 -1.94
CA GLN A 206 -12.82 4.04 -3.11
C GLN A 206 -14.15 3.30 -3.25
N SER A 207 -15.24 4.06 -3.20
CA SER A 207 -16.60 3.55 -3.11
C SER A 207 -17.04 3.01 -4.48
N SER A 208 -16.59 1.81 -4.84
CA SER A 208 -17.18 1.05 -5.94
C SER A 208 -18.14 0.01 -5.36
N GLU A 209 -19.36 -0.07 -5.87
CA GLU A 209 -20.22 -1.22 -5.64
C GLU A 209 -19.48 -2.49 -6.06
N LEU A 210 -19.30 -3.41 -5.11
CA LEU A 210 -18.61 -4.67 -5.38
C LEU A 210 -19.53 -5.56 -6.24
N PRO A 211 -19.02 -6.15 -7.34
CA PRO A 211 -19.83 -7.04 -8.16
C PRO A 211 -20.34 -8.25 -7.37
N GLU A 212 -21.53 -8.74 -7.72
CA GLU A 212 -22.05 -9.97 -7.12
C GLU A 212 -21.36 -11.24 -7.64
N ASP A 213 -20.85 -11.19 -8.88
CA ASP A 213 -20.17 -12.30 -9.54
C ASP A 213 -18.75 -12.51 -8.98
N ILE A 214 -18.42 -13.75 -8.64
CA ILE A 214 -17.15 -14.10 -8.01
C ILE A 214 -15.94 -13.92 -8.94
N ASN A 215 -16.10 -14.15 -10.25
CA ASN A 215 -15.03 -13.96 -11.23
C ASN A 215 -14.70 -12.48 -11.44
N LEU A 216 -15.72 -11.62 -11.41
CA LEU A 216 -15.54 -10.17 -11.41
C LEU A 216 -14.84 -9.71 -10.12
N LEU A 217 -15.25 -10.20 -8.95
CA LEU A 217 -14.56 -9.90 -7.68
C LEU A 217 -13.09 -10.32 -7.71
N MET A 218 -12.78 -11.53 -8.18
CA MET A 218 -11.39 -11.98 -8.35
C MET A 218 -10.61 -11.06 -9.29
N SER A 219 -11.23 -10.59 -10.37
CA SER A 219 -10.59 -9.70 -11.34
C SER A 219 -10.29 -8.32 -10.75
N HIS A 220 -11.21 -7.75 -9.96
CA HIS A 220 -10.97 -6.51 -9.21
C HIS A 220 -9.87 -6.68 -8.16
N PHE A 221 -9.88 -7.78 -7.42
CA PHE A 221 -8.81 -8.07 -6.47
C PHE A 221 -7.44 -8.13 -7.15
N LEU A 222 -7.34 -8.81 -8.30
CA LEU A 222 -6.10 -8.87 -9.09
C LEU A 222 -5.70 -7.50 -9.66
N GLU A 223 -6.65 -6.64 -10.00
CA GLU A 223 -6.38 -5.25 -10.38
C GLU A 223 -5.74 -4.48 -9.22
N CYS A 224 -6.27 -4.58 -8.00
CA CYS A 224 -5.64 -4.00 -6.82
C CYS A 224 -4.21 -4.54 -6.61
N LEU A 225 -3.99 -5.85 -6.78
CA LEU A 225 -2.66 -6.46 -6.67
C LEU A 225 -1.66 -5.99 -7.74
N ARG A 226 -2.15 -5.48 -8.88
CA ARG A 226 -1.32 -4.88 -9.95
C ARG A 226 -0.99 -3.42 -9.64
N GLU A 227 -1.99 -2.65 -9.24
CA GLU A 227 -1.84 -1.22 -8.93
C GLU A 227 -0.93 -0.99 -7.72
N HIS A 228 -1.04 -1.86 -6.72
CA HIS A 228 -0.32 -1.77 -5.47
C HIS A 228 0.51 -3.02 -5.19
N ARG A 229 1.65 -2.85 -4.51
CA ARG A 229 2.46 -3.97 -4.04
C ARG A 229 1.94 -4.44 -2.70
N CYS A 230 1.15 -5.51 -2.70
CA CYS A 230 0.46 -6.04 -1.53
C CYS A 230 1.09 -7.34 -1.02
N LEU A 231 1.17 -7.50 0.29
CA LEU A 231 1.43 -8.78 0.95
C LEU A 231 0.13 -9.25 1.62
N VAL A 232 -0.49 -10.27 1.03
CA VAL A 232 -1.71 -10.89 1.55
C VAL A 232 -1.32 -12.19 2.22
N ILE A 233 -1.66 -12.36 3.49
CA ILE A 233 -1.31 -13.53 4.30
C ILE A 233 -2.60 -14.23 4.71
N LEU A 234 -2.75 -15.48 4.29
CA LEU A 234 -3.87 -16.34 4.64
C LEU A 234 -3.38 -17.46 5.55
N ASP A 235 -3.78 -17.40 6.82
CA ASP A 235 -3.48 -18.44 7.81
C ASP A 235 -4.57 -19.51 7.84
N ASP A 236 -4.21 -20.71 8.33
CA ASP A 236 -5.09 -21.88 8.41
C ASP A 236 -5.73 -22.29 7.06
N ALA A 237 -4.96 -22.23 5.96
CA ALA A 237 -5.50 -22.52 4.63
C ALA A 237 -5.96 -23.98 4.44
N GLU A 238 -5.68 -24.87 5.38
CA GLU A 238 -6.25 -26.22 5.41
C GLU A 238 -7.75 -26.26 5.69
N GLN A 239 -8.32 -25.22 6.29
CA GLN A 239 -9.74 -25.27 6.66
C GLN A 239 -10.67 -25.22 5.44
N ILE A 240 -10.16 -24.78 4.29
CA ILE A 240 -10.88 -24.81 3.02
C ILE A 240 -10.60 -26.10 2.21
N LEU A 241 -9.74 -26.98 2.72
CA LEU A 241 -9.37 -28.25 2.11
C LEU A 241 -10.17 -29.43 2.70
N SER A 242 -10.44 -30.43 1.87
CA SER A 242 -11.22 -31.62 2.20
C SER A 242 -10.40 -32.59 3.04
N ARG A 243 -10.77 -32.73 4.31
CA ARG A 243 -10.15 -33.71 5.23
C ARG A 243 -10.45 -35.15 4.78
N GLY A 244 -9.43 -36.00 4.75
CA GLY A 244 -9.58 -37.45 4.53
C GLY A 244 -9.80 -37.88 3.07
N THR A 245 -9.50 -37.00 2.09
CA THR A 245 -9.50 -37.34 0.65
C THR A 245 -8.09 -37.21 0.06
N LEU A 246 -7.97 -37.27 -1.28
CA LEU A 246 -6.70 -36.98 -1.95
C LEU A 246 -6.19 -35.58 -1.55
N VAL A 247 -4.89 -35.47 -1.25
CA VAL A 247 -4.24 -34.24 -0.78
C VAL A 247 -4.57 -33.04 -1.68
N GLY A 248 -4.84 -31.88 -1.07
CA GLY A 248 -5.02 -30.61 -1.78
C GLY A 248 -6.38 -30.37 -2.44
N LYS A 249 -7.35 -31.30 -2.29
CA LYS A 249 -8.73 -31.06 -2.76
C LYS A 249 -9.48 -30.09 -1.85
N TYR A 250 -10.33 -29.24 -2.42
CA TYR A 250 -11.17 -28.31 -1.69
C TYR A 250 -12.42 -28.98 -1.11
N GLN A 251 -12.97 -28.41 -0.04
CA GLN A 251 -14.32 -28.73 0.43
C GLN A 251 -15.36 -28.21 -0.58
N ALA A 252 -16.54 -28.83 -0.60
CA ALA A 252 -17.64 -28.37 -1.45
C ALA A 252 -18.01 -26.91 -1.11
N GLY A 253 -18.00 -26.04 -2.11
CA GLY A 253 -18.26 -24.60 -1.98
C GLY A 253 -17.01 -23.75 -1.76
N TYR A 254 -15.81 -24.33 -1.77
CA TYR A 254 -14.52 -23.63 -1.60
C TYR A 254 -13.60 -23.75 -2.82
N GLU A 255 -14.06 -24.36 -3.91
CA GLU A 255 -13.29 -24.57 -5.14
C GLU A 255 -12.79 -23.25 -5.76
N ASP A 256 -13.53 -22.16 -5.54
CA ASP A 256 -13.15 -20.82 -6.03
C ASP A 256 -11.80 -20.36 -5.46
N TYR A 257 -11.38 -20.84 -4.28
CA TYR A 257 -10.04 -20.55 -3.74
C TYR A 257 -8.93 -21.10 -4.63
N GLY A 258 -9.11 -22.29 -5.22
CA GLY A 258 -8.16 -22.85 -6.17
C GLY A 258 -8.05 -22.00 -7.42
N GLN A 259 -9.18 -21.47 -7.91
CA GLN A 259 -9.18 -20.52 -9.02
C GLN A 259 -8.44 -19.23 -8.65
N LEU A 260 -8.68 -18.65 -7.46
CA LEU A 260 -7.95 -17.48 -7.00
C LEU A 260 -6.44 -17.73 -6.96
N PHE A 261 -6.00 -18.81 -6.29
CA PHE A 261 -4.58 -19.11 -6.12
C PHE A 261 -3.89 -19.30 -7.47
N ARG A 262 -4.56 -19.98 -8.42
CA ARG A 262 -4.08 -20.13 -9.79
C ARG A 262 -3.92 -18.79 -10.50
N ARG A 263 -4.91 -17.91 -10.42
CA ARG A 263 -4.85 -16.59 -11.06
C ARG A 263 -3.77 -15.70 -10.46
N VAL A 264 -3.67 -15.63 -9.14
CA VAL A 264 -2.59 -14.91 -8.44
C VAL A 264 -1.22 -15.47 -8.85
N ALA A 265 -1.10 -16.79 -8.98
CA ALA A 265 0.15 -17.41 -9.38
C ALA A 265 0.56 -17.16 -10.84
N GLN A 266 -0.37 -16.86 -11.75
CA GLN A 266 -0.12 -16.84 -13.20
C GLN A 266 -0.23 -15.44 -13.81
N GLU A 267 -1.09 -14.58 -13.27
CA GLU A 267 -1.31 -13.25 -13.80
C GLU A 267 -0.20 -12.29 -13.35
N ARG A 268 0.20 -11.36 -14.23
CA ARG A 268 1.26 -10.40 -13.90
C ARG A 268 0.79 -9.41 -12.85
N HIS A 269 1.52 -9.32 -11.74
CA HIS A 269 1.37 -8.34 -10.68
C HIS A 269 2.63 -8.32 -9.79
N GLN A 270 2.78 -7.30 -8.96
CA GLN A 270 3.94 -7.12 -8.06
C GLN A 270 3.70 -7.59 -6.62
N SER A 271 2.47 -8.00 -6.31
CA SER A 271 2.04 -8.49 -5.00
C SER A 271 2.44 -9.95 -4.72
N CYS A 272 2.34 -10.36 -3.46
CA CYS A 272 2.56 -11.73 -2.99
C CYS A 272 1.40 -12.20 -2.11
N LEU A 273 0.88 -13.40 -2.39
CA LEU A 273 0.00 -14.17 -1.52
C LEU A 273 0.83 -15.23 -0.77
N LEU A 274 0.84 -15.13 0.56
CA LEU A 274 1.49 -16.08 1.45
C LEU A 274 0.44 -16.96 2.12
N LEU A 275 0.49 -18.26 1.85
CA LEU A 275 -0.36 -19.25 2.50
C LEU A 275 0.37 -19.89 3.67
N ILE A 276 -0.35 -20.12 4.75
CA ILE A 276 0.14 -20.92 5.87
C ILE A 276 -0.79 -22.11 6.00
N SER A 277 -0.21 -23.31 5.92
CA SER A 277 -1.01 -24.53 6.04
C SER A 277 -0.20 -25.72 6.54
N TRP A 278 -0.88 -26.80 6.91
CA TRP A 278 -0.23 -28.09 7.14
C TRP A 278 -0.13 -28.99 5.90
N GLU A 279 -0.86 -28.70 4.83
CA GLU A 279 -0.86 -29.44 3.58
C GLU A 279 -0.96 -28.46 2.39
N PRO A 280 -0.33 -28.75 1.25
CA PRO A 280 -0.39 -27.86 0.10
C PRO A 280 -1.76 -27.92 -0.59
N PRO A 281 -2.34 -26.77 -1.01
CA PRO A 281 -3.40 -26.77 -2.01
C PRO A 281 -2.88 -27.34 -3.34
N LEU A 282 -3.77 -27.93 -4.14
CA LEU A 282 -3.43 -28.59 -5.41
C LEU A 282 -2.63 -27.67 -6.36
N GLU A 283 -2.96 -26.38 -6.42
CA GLU A 283 -2.27 -25.39 -7.25
C GLU A 283 -0.78 -25.27 -6.94
N MET A 284 -0.35 -25.53 -5.71
CA MET A 284 1.06 -25.47 -5.34
C MET A 284 1.88 -26.58 -6.00
N GLU A 285 1.27 -27.76 -6.18
CA GLU A 285 1.91 -28.91 -6.84
C GLU A 285 1.90 -28.76 -8.36
N LEU A 286 0.78 -28.29 -8.93
CA LEU A 286 0.62 -28.16 -10.38
C LEU A 286 1.44 -27.02 -11.01
N LEU A 287 1.79 -25.99 -10.23
CA LEU A 287 2.39 -24.75 -10.75
C LEU A 287 3.90 -24.63 -10.49
N GLU A 288 4.56 -25.69 -10.00
CA GLU A 288 5.98 -25.69 -9.56
C GLU A 288 6.33 -24.46 -8.69
N LYS A 289 5.43 -24.07 -7.79
CA LYS A 289 5.59 -22.87 -6.95
C LYS A 289 6.44 -23.15 -5.72
N LYS A 290 7.00 -22.09 -5.14
CA LYS A 290 7.96 -22.21 -4.04
C LYS A 290 7.24 -22.54 -2.73
N THR A 291 7.50 -23.73 -2.22
CA THR A 291 7.03 -24.23 -0.93
C THR A 291 8.20 -24.38 0.04
N ILE A 292 8.03 -23.96 1.29
CA ILE A 292 9.01 -24.26 2.34
C ILE A 292 8.40 -25.27 3.33
N PRO A 293 8.88 -26.52 3.34
CA PRO A 293 8.46 -27.51 4.34
C PRO A 293 9.20 -27.25 5.65
N LEU A 294 8.45 -27.06 6.73
CA LEU A 294 8.97 -27.05 8.09
C LEU A 294 8.95 -28.49 8.61
N VAL A 295 10.00 -29.25 8.29
CA VAL A 295 10.23 -30.59 8.85
C VAL A 295 10.94 -30.44 10.21
N HIS A 296 10.57 -31.25 11.19
CA HIS A 296 11.30 -31.41 12.45
C HIS A 296 12.38 -32.47 12.33
#